data_AF-A0AAX6FEI7-F1
#
_entry.id   AF-A0AAX6FEI7-F1
#
_cell.length_a   1.000
_cell.length_b   1.000
_cell.length_c   1.000
_cell.angle_alpha   90.00
_cell.angle_beta   90.00
_cell.angle_gamma   90.00
#
_symmetry.space_group_name_H-M   'P 1'
#
loop_
_entity.id
_entity.type
_entity.pdbx_description
1 polymer ?
#
loop_
_entity_poly.entity_id
_entity_poly.type
_entity_poly.pdbx_seq_one_letter_code
_entity_poly.pdbx_strand_id
1 'polypeptide(L)'
;MKNFHMALMISQGTPMMLMGDEYGHTRNGNNNSYGHDTSINHFQWGKLEARRDDHYRFFSEMIKFRHKHPILRRDRFLTKKDVTWHEDNWDNHESKFLAFTLHDDKFGDIYLAFNAHDYFVKASVPSPPHKRSWHRVVDTNVESPNDFIPEGVLFTETVYNVAPYSSILLEAKP
;
A
#
# COMPACT_ATOMS: atom_id res chain seq x y z
N MET A 1 2.60 9.87 2.90
CA MET A 1 2.24 9.81 1.46
C MET A 1 2.15 8.38 0.94
N LYS A 2 3.18 7.54 1.14
CA LYS A 2 3.20 6.13 0.68
C LYS A 2 1.99 5.32 1.16
N ASN A 3 1.56 5.45 2.42
CA ASN A 3 0.38 4.75 2.95
C ASN A 3 -0.91 5.11 2.19
N PHE A 4 -1.13 6.38 1.86
CA PHE A 4 -2.30 6.82 1.09
C PHE A 4 -2.29 6.27 -0.33
N HIS A 5 -1.13 6.30 -0.99
CA HIS A 5 -0.99 5.72 -2.33
C HIS A 5 -1.18 4.21 -2.31
N MET A 6 -0.64 3.53 -1.28
CA MET A 6 -0.86 2.11 -1.08
C MET A 6 -2.35 1.83 -0.92
N ALA A 7 -3.04 2.52 -0.01
CA ALA A 7 -4.49 2.39 0.20
C ALA A 7 -5.28 2.58 -1.10
N LEU A 8 -4.96 3.61 -1.89
CA LEU A 8 -5.57 3.86 -3.20
C LEU A 8 -5.33 2.70 -4.18
N MET A 9 -4.10 2.17 -4.25
CA MET A 9 -3.71 1.14 -5.20
C MET A 9 -4.12 -0.28 -4.80
N ILE A 10 -4.44 -0.55 -3.53
CA ILE A 10 -4.92 -1.85 -3.07
C ILE A 10 -6.45 -1.92 -2.96
N SER A 11 -7.14 -0.79 -2.95
CA SER A 11 -8.59 -0.75 -2.82
C SER A 11 -9.27 -1.32 -4.07
N GLN A 12 -10.46 -1.90 -3.88
CA GLN A 12 -11.30 -2.32 -5.01
C GLN A 12 -11.82 -1.10 -5.77
N GLY A 13 -12.19 -1.29 -7.05
CA GLY A 13 -12.68 -0.23 -7.93
C GLY A 13 -11.61 0.33 -8.87
N THR A 14 -11.80 1.57 -9.34
CA THR A 14 -10.90 2.22 -10.31
C THR A 14 -10.20 3.40 -9.63
N PRO A 15 -8.88 3.32 -9.34
CA PRO A 15 -8.16 4.42 -8.70
C PRO A 15 -7.95 5.57 -9.69
N MET A 16 -7.93 6.79 -9.15
CA MET A 16 -7.55 8.01 -9.87
C MET A 16 -6.52 8.75 -9.03
N MET A 17 -5.44 9.22 -9.66
CA MET A 17 -4.41 10.04 -9.01
C MET A 17 -4.51 11.47 -9.50
N LEU A 18 -4.18 12.43 -8.62
CA LEU A 18 -4.01 13.81 -9.01
C LEU A 18 -2.61 13.99 -9.63
N MET A 19 -2.52 14.82 -10.67
CA MET A 19 -1.25 15.17 -11.31
C MET A 19 -0.25 15.70 -10.28
N GLY A 20 0.91 15.04 -10.19
CA GLY A 20 2.03 15.45 -9.36
C GLY A 20 2.09 14.79 -7.99
N ASP A 21 1.08 14.03 -7.58
CA ASP A 21 1.12 13.22 -6.35
C ASP A 21 2.29 12.22 -6.38
N GLU A 22 2.68 11.75 -7.58
CA GLU A 22 3.76 10.81 -7.81
C GLU A 22 5.17 11.35 -7.54
N TYR A 23 5.33 12.65 -7.30
CA TYR A 23 6.58 13.25 -6.79
C TYR A 23 6.36 14.17 -5.58
N GLY A 24 5.15 14.17 -5.01
CA GLY A 24 4.79 15.01 -3.86
C GLY A 24 4.67 16.49 -4.23
N HIS A 25 4.02 16.80 -5.35
CA HIS A 25 3.76 18.18 -5.78
C HIS A 25 3.10 18.98 -4.66
N THR A 26 3.58 20.20 -4.45
CA THR A 26 3.08 21.08 -3.40
C THR A 26 2.44 22.32 -4.00
N ARG A 27 1.28 22.67 -3.45
CA ARG A 27 0.61 23.96 -3.66
C ARG A 27 0.79 24.89 -2.46
N ASN A 28 1.79 24.61 -1.60
CA ASN A 28 2.12 25.38 -0.40
C ASN A 28 0.91 25.66 0.51
N GLY A 29 0.03 24.67 0.65
CA GLY A 29 -1.19 24.78 1.46
C GLY A 29 -2.39 25.40 0.74
N ASN A 30 -2.27 25.87 -0.51
CA ASN A 30 -3.41 26.34 -1.29
C ASN A 30 -4.24 25.15 -1.80
N ASN A 31 -5.41 24.93 -1.20
CA ASN A 31 -6.34 23.86 -1.58
C ASN A 31 -7.29 24.23 -2.74
N ASN A 32 -7.23 25.46 -3.26
CA ASN A 32 -8.11 25.95 -4.32
C ASN A 32 -7.35 26.86 -5.30
N SER A 33 -6.40 26.29 -6.03
CA SER A 33 -5.52 27.03 -6.95
C SER A 33 -6.15 27.36 -8.32
N TYR A 34 -7.48 27.48 -8.42
CA TYR A 34 -8.20 27.55 -9.70
C TYR A 34 -7.78 28.72 -10.61
N GLY A 35 -7.43 29.88 -10.03
CA GLY A 35 -7.09 31.09 -10.77
C GLY A 35 -5.60 31.31 -11.03
N HIS A 36 -4.76 30.30 -10.81
CA HIS A 36 -3.31 30.43 -10.93
C HIS A 36 -2.77 29.76 -12.19
N ASP A 37 -2.33 30.56 -13.17
CA ASP A 37 -1.48 30.07 -14.26
C ASP A 37 0.00 30.28 -13.92
N THR A 38 0.49 29.50 -12.95
CA THR A 38 1.87 29.56 -12.47
C THR A 38 2.38 28.15 -12.12
N SER A 39 3.65 28.07 -11.70
CA SER A 39 4.31 26.81 -11.31
C SER A 39 3.60 26.02 -10.20
N ILE A 40 2.65 26.64 -9.48
CA ILE A 40 1.78 25.95 -8.51
C ILE A 40 0.86 24.92 -9.18
N ASN A 41 0.47 25.14 -10.44
CA ASN A 41 -0.41 24.27 -11.22
C ASN A 41 0.32 23.58 -12.38
N HIS A 42 1.55 23.97 -12.69
CA HIS A 42 2.35 23.32 -13.75
C HIS A 42 3.06 22.07 -13.23
N PHE A 43 3.18 21.06 -14.08
CA PHE A 43 3.97 19.87 -13.80
C PHE A 43 5.47 20.21 -13.64
N GLN A 44 6.08 19.76 -12.54
CA GLN A 44 7.46 20.10 -12.21
C GLN A 44 8.42 18.94 -12.55
N TRP A 45 8.81 18.81 -13.82
CA TRP A 45 9.66 17.70 -14.30
C TRP A 45 10.98 17.55 -13.53
N GLY A 46 11.66 18.66 -13.22
CA GLY A 46 12.91 18.62 -12.43
C GLY A 46 12.71 18.10 -11.00
N LYS A 47 11.52 18.33 -10.40
CA LYS A 47 11.19 17.78 -9.08
C LYS A 47 10.88 16.29 -9.14
N LEU A 48 10.23 15.83 -10.22
CA LEU A 48 10.03 14.41 -10.46
C LEU A 48 11.37 13.70 -10.60
N GLU A 49 12.29 14.24 -11.41
CA GLU A 49 13.61 13.63 -11.61
C GLU A 49 14.39 13.51 -10.29
N ALA A 50 14.34 14.54 -9.45
CA ALA A 50 14.96 14.51 -8.12
C ALA A 50 14.34 13.47 -7.16
N ARG A 51 13.13 12.98 -7.45
CA ARG A 51 12.36 11.99 -6.67
C ARG A 51 12.27 10.63 -7.37
N ARG A 52 13.01 10.45 -8.47
CA ARG A 52 12.86 9.32 -9.38
C ARG A 52 13.08 7.98 -8.68
N ASP A 53 14.11 7.90 -7.85
CA ASP A 53 14.52 6.66 -7.19
C ASP A 53 13.93 6.49 -5.76
N ASP A 54 13.20 7.49 -5.23
CA ASP A 54 12.55 7.44 -3.92
C ASP A 54 11.04 7.14 -4.00
N HIS A 55 10.24 8.17 -4.24
CA HIS A 55 8.80 8.27 -4.08
C HIS A 55 8.11 7.97 -5.40
N TYR A 56 8.65 8.49 -6.51
CA TYR A 56 8.17 8.16 -7.85
C TYR A 56 8.33 6.66 -8.12
N ARG A 57 9.48 6.09 -7.75
CA ARG A 57 9.72 4.64 -7.81
C ARG A 57 8.64 3.86 -7.06
N PHE A 58 8.40 4.18 -5.79
CA PHE A 58 7.36 3.53 -4.99
C PHE A 58 5.97 3.62 -5.65
N PHE A 59 5.62 4.81 -6.17
CA PHE A 59 4.33 5.03 -6.81
C PHE A 59 4.17 4.19 -8.08
N SER A 60 5.21 4.16 -8.91
CA SER A 60 5.27 3.35 -10.13
C SER A 60 5.16 1.85 -9.82
N GLU A 61 5.89 1.38 -8.82
CA GLU A 61 5.88 -0.04 -8.43
C GLU A 61 4.52 -0.48 -7.86
N MET A 62 3.85 0.35 -7.04
CA MET A 62 2.49 0.06 -6.57
C MET A 62 1.48 -0.03 -7.72
N ILE A 63 1.60 0.80 -8.77
CA ILE A 63 0.75 0.71 -9.96
C ILE A 63 1.00 -0.60 -10.72
N LYS A 64 2.27 -0.94 -10.96
CA LYS A 64 2.66 -2.22 -11.60
C LYS A 64 2.13 -3.41 -10.79
N PHE A 65 2.25 -3.36 -9.46
CA PHE A 65 1.72 -4.37 -8.56
C PHE A 65 0.22 -4.53 -8.73
N ARG A 66 -0.55 -3.43 -8.74
CA ARG A 66 -2.00 -3.48 -8.99
C ARG A 66 -2.34 -4.13 -10.33
N HIS A 67 -1.60 -3.82 -11.38
CA HIS A 67 -1.80 -4.44 -12.69
C HIS A 67 -1.49 -5.94 -12.69
N LYS A 68 -0.45 -6.37 -11.98
CA LYS A 68 -0.06 -7.78 -11.86
C LYS A 68 -1.08 -8.63 -11.10
N HIS A 69 -1.90 -8.05 -10.21
CA HIS A 69 -2.81 -8.78 -9.32
C HIS A 69 -4.29 -8.52 -9.64
N PRO A 70 -4.97 -9.42 -10.39
CA PRO A 70 -6.37 -9.26 -10.76
C PRO A 70 -7.34 -9.15 -9.58
N ILE A 71 -7.01 -9.73 -8.42
CA ILE A 71 -7.80 -9.63 -7.19
C ILE A 71 -8.08 -8.18 -6.76
N LEU A 72 -7.23 -7.22 -7.17
CA LEU A 72 -7.37 -5.79 -6.86
C LEU A 72 -8.25 -5.03 -7.87
N ARG A 73 -8.60 -5.65 -9.00
CA ARG A 73 -9.26 -4.99 -10.15
C ARG A 73 -10.54 -5.72 -10.57
N ARG A 74 -11.35 -6.14 -9.61
CA ARG A 74 -12.54 -6.96 -9.85
C ARG A 74 -13.75 -6.11 -10.25
N ASP A 75 -14.61 -6.72 -11.05
CA ASP A 75 -15.92 -6.20 -11.49
C ASP A 75 -17.08 -6.60 -10.56
N ARG A 76 -16.79 -7.46 -9.57
CA ARG A 76 -17.73 -7.92 -8.54
C ARG A 76 -17.19 -7.66 -7.15
N PHE A 77 -18.11 -7.44 -6.21
CA PHE A 77 -17.78 -7.31 -4.79
C PHE A 77 -17.04 -8.55 -4.26
N LEU A 78 -16.14 -8.31 -3.29
CA LEU A 78 -15.47 -9.36 -2.55
C LEU A 78 -16.50 -10.12 -1.71
N THR A 79 -16.34 -11.45 -1.67
CA THR A 79 -17.11 -12.34 -0.81
C THR A 79 -16.25 -12.77 0.37
N LYS A 80 -16.85 -13.47 1.35
CA LYS A 80 -16.11 -14.07 2.49
C LYS A 80 -15.02 -15.07 2.07
N LYS A 81 -15.02 -15.54 0.81
CA LYS A 81 -13.96 -16.40 0.27
C LYS A 81 -12.79 -15.60 -0.31
N ASP A 82 -13.02 -14.34 -0.68
CA ASP A 82 -12.02 -13.48 -1.32
C ASP A 82 -11.24 -12.65 -0.30
N VAL A 83 -11.79 -12.42 0.90
CA VAL A 83 -11.16 -11.60 1.94
C VAL A 83 -11.40 -12.16 3.34
N THR A 84 -10.33 -12.18 4.14
CA THR A 84 -10.36 -12.41 5.58
C THR A 84 -9.90 -11.16 6.30
N TRP A 85 -10.74 -10.59 7.16
CA TRP A 85 -10.36 -9.49 8.04
C TRP A 85 -9.75 -10.06 9.33
N HIS A 86 -8.65 -9.47 9.79
CA HIS A 86 -7.93 -9.91 10.99
C HIS A 86 -8.26 -9.08 12.23
N GLU A 87 -9.20 -8.14 12.09
CA GLU A 87 -9.79 -7.39 13.20
C GLU A 87 -11.24 -7.86 13.40
N ASP A 88 -11.62 -8.08 14.66
CA ASP A 88 -12.93 -8.55 15.06
C ASP A 88 -13.75 -7.51 15.85
N ASN A 89 -13.10 -6.44 16.34
CA ASN A 89 -13.74 -5.40 17.14
C ASN A 89 -14.02 -4.11 16.35
N TRP A 90 -15.00 -4.18 15.45
CA TRP A 90 -15.40 -3.06 14.59
C TRP A 90 -16.07 -1.89 15.32
N ASP A 91 -16.55 -2.13 16.55
CA ASP A 91 -17.17 -1.11 17.40
C ASP A 91 -16.12 -0.30 18.19
N ASN A 92 -14.83 -0.61 18.05
CA ASN A 92 -13.75 0.15 18.67
C ASN A 92 -13.41 1.41 17.87
N HIS A 93 -14.02 2.53 18.23
CA HIS A 93 -13.80 3.83 17.57
C HIS A 93 -12.38 4.39 17.79
N GLU A 94 -11.63 3.86 18.77
CA GLU A 94 -10.24 4.26 19.02
C GLU A 94 -9.24 3.45 18.18
N SER A 95 -9.67 2.38 17.50
CA SER A 95 -8.79 1.60 16.63
C SER A 95 -8.37 2.43 15.42
N LYS A 96 -7.06 2.50 15.21
CA LYS A 96 -6.42 3.10 14.03
C LYS A 96 -5.59 2.04 13.31
N PHE A 97 -5.94 0.78 13.49
CA PHE A 97 -5.31 -0.35 12.84
C PHE A 97 -6.31 -1.06 11.92
N LEU A 98 -5.81 -1.66 10.85
CA LEU A 98 -6.60 -2.48 9.95
C LEU A 98 -5.70 -3.51 9.30
N ALA A 99 -6.04 -4.80 9.40
CA ALA A 99 -5.35 -5.87 8.69
C ALA A 99 -6.33 -6.83 8.02
N PHE A 100 -5.96 -7.31 6.83
CA PHE A 100 -6.76 -8.28 6.07
C PHE A 100 -5.90 -9.07 5.09
N THR A 101 -6.37 -10.26 4.73
CA THR A 101 -5.81 -11.07 3.64
C THR A 101 -6.80 -11.10 2.48
N LEU A 102 -6.30 -10.83 1.28
CA LEU A 102 -7.00 -11.10 0.03
C LEU A 102 -6.56 -12.47 -0.50
N HIS A 103 -7.52 -13.31 -0.87
CA HIS A 103 -7.27 -14.67 -1.32
C HIS A 103 -7.30 -14.75 -2.86
N ASP A 104 -6.20 -15.24 -3.46
CA ASP A 104 -6.10 -15.46 -4.90
C ASP A 104 -5.36 -16.79 -5.17
N ASP A 105 -6.11 -17.81 -5.58
CA ASP A 105 -5.56 -19.15 -5.83
C ASP A 105 -4.46 -19.17 -6.90
N LYS A 106 -4.51 -18.23 -7.86
CA LYS A 106 -3.59 -18.21 -9.00
C LYS A 106 -2.33 -17.45 -8.65
N PHE A 107 -2.47 -16.21 -8.19
CA PHE A 107 -1.33 -15.33 -7.96
C PHE A 107 -0.75 -15.45 -6.55
N GLY A 108 -1.55 -15.92 -5.60
CA GLY A 108 -1.19 -16.01 -4.20
C GLY A 108 -1.91 -14.99 -3.35
N ASP A 109 -2.12 -15.37 -2.10
CA ASP A 109 -2.74 -14.50 -1.13
C ASP A 109 -1.87 -13.26 -0.88
N ILE A 110 -2.54 -12.16 -0.55
CA ILE A 110 -1.90 -10.89 -0.22
C ILE A 110 -2.35 -10.51 1.19
N TYR A 111 -1.43 -10.41 2.13
CA TYR A 111 -1.69 -9.88 3.47
C TYR A 111 -1.35 -8.39 3.49
N LEU A 112 -2.24 -7.58 4.06
CA LEU A 112 -2.07 -6.15 4.22
C LEU A 112 -2.32 -5.75 5.66
N ALA A 113 -1.54 -4.79 6.15
CA ALA A 113 -1.83 -4.10 7.40
C ALA A 113 -1.53 -2.61 7.29
N PHE A 114 -2.41 -1.79 7.87
CA PHE A 114 -2.31 -0.35 7.99
C PHE A 114 -2.30 0.03 9.47
N ASN A 115 -1.23 0.65 9.93
CA ASN A 115 -1.14 1.20 11.27
C ASN A 115 -1.12 2.72 11.22
N ALA A 116 -2.22 3.35 11.62
CA ALA A 116 -2.35 4.79 11.77
C ALA A 116 -2.24 5.25 13.24
N HIS A 117 -1.87 4.35 14.16
CA HIS A 117 -1.44 4.74 15.51
C HIS A 117 -0.05 5.40 15.47
N ASP A 118 0.27 6.13 16.55
CA ASP A 118 1.57 6.73 16.85
C ASP A 118 2.53 5.77 17.59
N TYR A 119 2.12 4.50 17.79
CA TYR A 119 2.91 3.44 18.39
C TYR A 119 2.97 2.19 17.50
N PHE A 120 3.91 1.29 17.83
CA PHE A 120 4.05 0.01 17.13
C PHE A 120 2.89 -0.94 17.44
N VAL A 121 2.36 -1.59 16.42
CA VAL A 121 1.33 -2.64 16.56
C VAL A 121 1.92 -3.98 16.17
N LYS A 122 1.81 -4.96 17.07
CA LYS A 122 2.18 -6.37 16.81
C LYS A 122 1.05 -7.05 16.05
N ALA A 123 1.16 -7.08 14.73
CA ALA A 123 0.16 -7.68 13.85
C ALA A 123 0.42 -9.17 13.69
N SER A 124 -0.56 -10.01 14.03
CA SER A 124 -0.49 -11.44 13.73
C SER A 124 -0.63 -11.68 12.22
N VAL A 125 0.29 -12.45 11.66
CA VAL A 125 0.26 -12.86 10.24
C VAL A 125 -0.22 -14.31 10.18
N PRO A 126 -1.28 -14.63 9.42
CA PRO A 126 -1.78 -16.00 9.32
C PRO A 126 -0.75 -16.90 8.63
N SER A 127 -0.84 -18.21 8.83
CA SER A 127 -0.02 -19.16 8.07
C SER A 127 -0.24 -18.98 6.56
N PRO A 128 0.82 -19.01 5.74
CA PRO A 128 0.69 -18.91 4.29
C PRO A 128 -0.07 -20.12 3.72
N PRO A 129 -0.67 -20.00 2.53
CA PRO A 129 -1.28 -21.13 1.83
C PRO A 129 -0.30 -22.31 1.64
N HIS A 130 -0.84 -23.52 1.47
CA HIS A 130 -0.03 -24.73 1.33
C HIS A 130 1.02 -24.61 0.22
N LYS A 131 2.27 -25.00 0.52
CA LYS A 131 3.46 -24.87 -0.36
C LYS A 131 3.76 -23.43 -0.80
N ARG A 132 3.42 -22.44 0.02
CA ARG A 132 3.82 -21.05 -0.17
C ARG A 132 4.46 -20.49 1.09
N SER A 133 5.16 -19.38 0.95
CA SER A 133 5.73 -18.59 2.04
C SER A 133 5.44 -17.11 1.84
N TRP A 134 5.28 -16.39 2.96
CA TRP A 134 5.07 -14.96 2.94
C TRP A 134 6.36 -14.25 2.53
N HIS A 135 6.24 -13.31 1.61
CA HIS A 135 7.33 -12.43 1.22
C HIS A 135 6.89 -10.99 1.39
N ARG A 136 7.64 -10.21 2.16
CA ARG A 136 7.40 -8.78 2.33
C ARG A 136 7.74 -8.03 1.05
N VAL A 137 6.72 -7.52 0.38
CA VAL A 137 6.84 -6.71 -0.83
C VAL A 137 6.89 -5.22 -0.47
N VAL A 138 6.05 -4.77 0.46
CA VAL A 138 5.96 -3.36 0.88
C VAL A 138 6.15 -3.23 2.38
N ASP A 139 6.95 -2.24 2.78
CA ASP A 139 6.99 -1.69 4.15
C ASP A 139 7.31 -0.20 4.08
N THR A 140 6.30 0.63 4.37
CA THR A 140 6.43 2.09 4.22
C THR A 140 7.30 2.75 5.28
N ASN A 141 7.69 2.02 6.34
CA ASN A 141 8.62 2.49 7.36
C ASN A 141 10.09 2.32 6.95
N VAL A 142 10.36 1.52 5.91
CA VAL A 142 11.71 1.31 5.41
C VAL A 142 12.07 2.40 4.39
N GLU A 143 13.36 2.70 4.23
CA GLU A 143 13.84 3.65 3.22
C GLU A 143 13.86 3.05 1.81
N SER A 144 13.68 3.91 0.80
CA SER A 144 13.82 3.50 -0.60
C SER A 144 15.25 3.05 -0.92
N PRO A 145 15.46 1.98 -1.71
CA PRO A 145 14.45 1.22 -2.46
C PRO A 145 13.82 0.04 -1.70
N ASN A 146 14.18 -0.18 -0.44
CA ASN A 146 13.79 -1.37 0.33
C ASN A 146 12.35 -1.35 0.85
N ASP A 147 11.68 -0.20 0.76
CA ASP A 147 10.26 0.02 1.04
C ASP A 147 9.31 -0.65 0.03
N PHE A 148 9.81 -0.96 -1.17
CA PHE A 148 9.10 -1.78 -2.16
C PHE A 148 10.09 -2.68 -2.88
N ILE A 149 10.01 -4.00 -2.66
CA ILE A 149 10.84 -5.03 -3.30
C ILE A 149 9.90 -5.96 -4.10
N PRO A 150 9.87 -5.88 -5.45
CA PRO A 150 8.92 -6.67 -6.27
C PRO A 150 9.02 -8.18 -6.08
N GLU A 151 10.24 -8.69 -5.90
CA GLU A 151 10.48 -10.11 -5.61
C GLU A 151 10.13 -10.48 -4.16
N GLY A 152 9.98 -9.48 -3.30
CA GLY A 152 9.71 -9.64 -1.88
C GLY A 152 10.91 -10.19 -1.11
N VAL A 153 10.88 -10.00 0.21
CA VAL A 153 11.87 -10.55 1.14
C VAL A 153 11.18 -11.61 1.98
N LEU A 154 11.75 -12.81 2.04
CA LEU A 154 11.19 -13.93 2.79
C LEU A 154 10.88 -13.51 4.24
N PHE A 155 9.64 -13.75 4.67
CA PHE A 155 9.16 -13.51 6.02
C PHE A 155 8.78 -14.84 6.66
N THR A 156 9.48 -15.22 7.72
CA THR A 156 9.36 -16.53 8.39
C THR A 156 8.70 -16.47 9.76
N GLU A 157 8.40 -15.27 10.26
CA GLU A 157 7.79 -15.08 11.57
C GLU A 157 6.26 -15.18 11.50
N THR A 158 5.60 -15.19 12.66
CA THR A 158 4.13 -15.20 12.78
C THR A 158 3.56 -13.86 13.21
N VAL A 159 4.42 -12.90 13.55
CA VAL A 159 4.05 -11.57 14.01
C VAL A 159 4.90 -10.55 13.27
N TYR A 160 4.28 -9.51 12.73
CA TYR A 160 4.97 -8.37 12.16
C TYR A 160 4.81 -7.16 13.09
N ASN A 161 5.92 -6.52 13.45
CA ASN A 161 5.89 -5.31 14.28
C ASN A 161 5.72 -4.07 13.40
N VAL A 162 4.47 -3.70 13.10
CA VAL A 162 4.14 -2.60 12.19
C VAL A 162 4.40 -1.26 12.87
N ALA A 163 5.27 -0.45 12.29
CA ALA A 163 5.70 0.83 12.86
C ALA A 163 4.54 1.86 12.94
N PRO A 164 4.66 2.90 13.78
CA PRO A 164 3.74 4.04 13.78
C PRO A 164 3.55 4.60 12.37
N TYR A 165 2.31 4.99 12.03
CA TYR A 165 1.99 5.61 10.74
C TYR A 165 2.59 4.90 9.52
N SER A 166 2.53 3.57 9.50
CA SER A 166 3.12 2.75 8.44
C SER A 166 2.13 1.71 7.90
N SER A 167 2.50 1.08 6.78
CA SER A 167 1.70 0.05 6.14
C SER A 167 2.60 -1.01 5.53
N ILE A 168 2.15 -2.26 5.58
CA ILE A 168 2.91 -3.40 5.06
C ILE A 168 2.07 -4.24 4.11
N LEU A 169 2.74 -4.84 3.13
CA LEU A 169 2.15 -5.80 2.19
C LEU A 169 3.06 -7.03 2.10
N LEU A 170 2.48 -8.20 2.36
CA LEU A 170 3.12 -9.50 2.13
C LEU A 170 2.38 -10.22 0.99
N GLU A 171 3.14 -10.88 0.12
CA GLU A 171 2.62 -11.72 -0.97
C GLU A 171 3.02 -13.18 -0.70
N ALA A 172 2.07 -14.10 -0.82
CA ALA A 172 2.33 -15.53 -0.69
C ALA A 172 2.88 -16.09 -2.00
N LYS A 173 4.15 -16.46 -2.01
CA LYS A 173 4.85 -16.99 -3.19
C LYS A 173 5.24 -18.47 -2.99
N PRO A 174 5.39 -19.26 -4.07
CA PRO A 174 5.92 -20.62 -4.00
C PRO A 174 7.25 -20.71 -3.24
#